data_AF-A0A3D2M232-F1
#
_entry.id   AF-A0A3D2M232-F1
#
_cell.length_a   1.000
_cell.length_b   1.000
_cell.length_c   1.000
_cell.angle_alpha   90.00
_cell.angle_beta   90.00
_cell.angle_gamma   90.00
#
_symmetry.space_group_name_H-M   'P 1'
#
loop_
_entity.id
_entity.type
_entity.pdbx_description
1 polymer ?
#
loop_
_entity_poly.entity_id
_entity_poly.type
_entity_poly.pdbx_seq_one_letter_code
_entity_poly.pdbx_strand_id
1 'polypeptide(L)'
;METSHPSIIGLQKAQDITSRWADGELGAEEAQHALKSIFDRWQPGDRTTEAEQVAESALAAARIAFQDWLQRGENCEELVTQLRWILDPSKDGITDPELNVYAPQRPE
;
A
#
# COMPACT_ATOMS: atom_id res chain seq x y z
N MET A 1 -0.24 -4.78 25.75
CA MET A 1 -1.31 -4.30 24.85
C MET A 1 -0.62 -4.07 23.53
N GLU A 2 -0.65 -5.05 22.63
CA GLU A 2 -0.21 -4.83 21.25
C GLU A 2 -1.24 -3.87 20.65
N THR A 3 -0.86 -2.61 20.48
CA THR A 3 -1.65 -1.67 19.70
C THR A 3 -1.65 -2.22 18.28
N SER A 4 -2.69 -2.95 17.92
CA SER A 4 -2.92 -3.34 16.54
C SER A 4 -2.97 -2.07 15.72
N HIS A 5 -1.97 -1.81 14.88
CA HIS A 5 -1.94 -0.69 13.94
C HIS A 5 -2.46 -1.20 12.59
N PRO A 6 -3.79 -1.33 12.39
CA PRO A 6 -4.36 -1.98 11.22
C PRO A 6 -3.96 -1.31 9.92
N SER A 7 -3.74 0.02 9.94
CA SER A 7 -3.31 0.79 8.78
C SER A 7 -1.84 0.52 8.43
N ILE A 8 -0.95 0.44 9.42
CA ILE A 8 0.47 0.13 9.17
C ILE A 8 0.60 -1.30 8.62
N ILE A 9 -0.06 -2.28 9.26
CA ILE A 9 -0.06 -3.67 8.79
C ILE A 9 -0.68 -3.79 7.39
N GLY A 10 -1.77 -3.06 7.13
CA GLY A 10 -2.39 -3.02 5.81
C GLY A 10 -1.46 -2.44 4.75
N LEU A 11 -0.77 -1.34 5.07
CA LEU A 11 0.18 -0.67 4.18
C LEU A 11 1.33 -1.62 3.82
N GLN A 12 1.97 -2.23 4.82
CA GLN A 12 3.09 -3.15 4.62
C GLN A 12 2.72 -4.32 3.71
N LYS A 13 1.52 -4.90 3.89
CA LYS A 13 1.03 -5.97 3.02
C LYS A 13 0.73 -5.49 1.61
N ALA A 14 0.15 -4.30 1.46
CA ALA A 14 -0.13 -3.72 0.15
C ALA A 14 1.17 -3.40 -0.60
N GLN A 15 2.20 -2.89 0.09
CA GLN A 15 3.54 -2.67 -0.45
C GLN A 15 4.19 -3.98 -0.91
N ASP A 16 4.16 -5.04 -0.09
CA ASP A 16 4.69 -6.36 -0.47
C ASP A 16 4.07 -6.88 -1.76
N ILE A 17 2.73 -6.93 -1.81
CA ILE A 17 1.99 -7.43 -2.97
C ILE A 17 2.30 -6.59 -4.20
N THR A 18 2.31 -5.26 -4.06
CA THR A 18 2.57 -4.34 -5.17
C THR A 18 4.01 -4.48 -5.67
N SER A 19 4.99 -4.66 -4.78
CA SER A 19 6.39 -4.88 -5.18
C SER A 19 6.52 -6.19 -5.95
N ARG A 20 6.01 -7.30 -5.40
CA ARG A 20 6.07 -8.61 -6.06
C ARG A 20 5.33 -8.64 -7.38
N TRP A 21 4.24 -7.88 -7.51
CA TRP A 21 3.55 -7.69 -8.77
C TRP A 21 4.40 -6.88 -9.77
N ALA A 22 5.03 -5.80 -9.32
CA ALA A 22 5.90 -4.98 -10.17
C ALA A 22 7.15 -5.73 -10.65
N ASP A 23 7.72 -6.60 -9.80
CA ASP A 23 8.87 -7.45 -10.12
C ASP A 23 8.48 -8.69 -10.96
N GLY A 24 7.19 -8.92 -11.20
CA GLY A 24 6.68 -10.06 -11.96
C GLY A 24 6.71 -11.40 -11.21
N GLU A 25 7.03 -11.38 -9.91
CA GLU A 25 7.00 -12.55 -9.02
C GLU A 25 5.57 -12.98 -8.65
N LEU A 26 4.60 -12.06 -8.78
CA LEU A 26 3.19 -12.29 -8.53
C LEU A 26 2.37 -11.94 -9.78
N GLY A 27 1.51 -12.86 -10.23
CA GLY A 27 0.62 -12.62 -11.36
C GLY A 27 -0.37 -11.49 -11.09
N ALA A 28 -0.77 -10.76 -12.12
CA ALA A 28 -1.66 -9.60 -11.98
C ALA A 28 -3.00 -9.95 -11.31
N GLU A 29 -3.61 -11.07 -11.68
CA GLU A 29 -4.86 -11.53 -11.07
C GLU A 29 -4.70 -11.86 -9.57
N GLU A 30 -3.59 -12.52 -9.20
CA GLU A 30 -3.28 -12.85 -7.81
C GLU A 30 -3.01 -11.59 -6.99
N ALA A 31 -2.24 -10.64 -7.54
CA ALA A 31 -1.96 -9.36 -6.91
C ALA A 31 -3.23 -8.55 -6.68
N GLN A 32 -4.11 -8.47 -7.68
CA GLN A 32 -5.40 -7.79 -7.57
C GLN A 32 -6.30 -8.43 -6.52
N HIS A 33 -6.39 -9.77 -6.49
CA HIS A 33 -7.21 -10.48 -5.50
C HIS A 33 -6.67 -10.28 -4.08
N ALA A 34 -5.34 -10.29 -3.91
CA ALA A 34 -4.69 -10.04 -2.63
C ALA A 34 -4.89 -8.58 -2.16
N LEU A 35 -4.69 -7.59 -3.04
CA LEU A 35 -4.95 -6.17 -2.76
C LEU A 35 -6.42 -5.92 -2.40
N LYS A 36 -7.35 -6.48 -3.19
CA LYS A 36 -8.78 -6.41 -2.89
C LYS A 36 -9.11 -6.97 -1.52
N SER A 37 -8.50 -8.09 -1.14
CA SER A 37 -8.70 -8.69 0.19
C SER A 37 -8.18 -7.81 1.33
N ILE A 38 -7.08 -7.06 1.11
CA ILE A 38 -6.60 -6.07 2.08
C ILE A 38 -7.59 -4.94 2.20
N PHE A 39 -8.00 -4.31 1.09
CA PHE A 39 -8.89 -3.16 1.11
C PHE A 39 -10.30 -3.47 1.65
N ASP A 40 -10.76 -4.71 1.48
CA ASP A 40 -12.06 -5.17 1.99
C ASP A 40 -12.04 -5.42 3.51
N ARG A 41 -10.91 -5.96 4.02
CA ARG A 41 -10.74 -6.26 5.46
C ARG A 41 -10.26 -5.07 6.26
N TRP A 42 -9.53 -4.16 5.62
CA TRP A 42 -8.98 -2.98 6.28
C TRP A 42 -10.10 -1.99 6.60
N GLN A 43 -10.11 -1.55 7.86
CA GLN A 43 -10.96 -0.47 8.33
C GLN A 43 -10.06 0.62 8.94
N PRO A 44 -10.37 1.91 8.69
CA PRO A 44 -9.67 3.00 9.35
C PRO A 44 -9.84 2.89 10.87
N GLY A 45 -8.73 2.96 11.59
CA GLY A 45 -8.66 2.87 13.04
C GLY A 45 -8.47 4.24 13.69
N ASP A 46 -8.26 4.23 15.01
CA ASP A 46 -7.86 5.43 15.74
C ASP A 46 -6.45 5.86 15.31
N ARG A 47 -6.33 7.09 14.82
CA ARG A 47 -5.09 7.63 14.27
C ARG A 47 -4.24 8.21 15.38
N THR A 48 -3.62 7.33 16.16
CA THR A 48 -2.90 7.74 17.37
C THR A 48 -1.51 8.30 17.09
N THR A 49 -0.94 7.97 15.92
CA THR A 49 0.41 8.40 15.50
C THR A 49 0.39 9.02 14.11
N GLU A 50 1.43 9.81 13.78
CA GLU A 50 1.63 10.33 12.43
C GLU A 50 1.82 9.19 11.41
N ALA A 51 2.54 8.13 11.81
CA ALA A 51 2.72 6.94 10.98
C ALA A 51 1.39 6.27 10.61
N GLU A 52 0.46 6.14 11.56
CA GLU A 52 -0.87 5.61 11.28
C GLU A 52 -1.69 6.52 10.37
N GLN A 53 -1.61 7.84 10.52
CA GLN A 53 -2.30 8.79 9.64
C GLN A 53 -1.82 8.65 8.20
N VAL A 54 -0.52 8.46 8.01
CA VAL A 54 0.12 8.34 6.71
C VAL A 54 -0.23 7.00 6.08
N ALA A 55 -0.11 5.91 6.84
CA ALA A 55 -0.49 4.58 6.37
C ALA A 55 -1.97 4.52 5.97
N GLU A 56 -2.84 5.13 6.77
CA GLU A 56 -4.26 5.21 6.48
C GLU A 56 -4.54 6.02 5.21
N SER A 57 -3.86 7.16 5.05
CA SER A 57 -4.01 8.02 3.87
C SER A 57 -3.52 7.33 2.60
N ALA A 58 -2.39 6.63 2.67
CA ALA A 58 -1.84 5.85 1.56
C ALA A 58 -2.77 4.69 1.19
N LEU A 59 -3.29 3.93 2.17
CA LEU A 59 -4.26 2.87 1.92
C LEU A 59 -5.58 3.38 1.34
N ALA A 60 -6.08 4.52 1.82
CA ALA A 60 -7.28 5.15 1.28
C ALA A 60 -7.08 5.55 -0.18
N ALA A 61 -5.96 6.22 -0.50
CA ALA A 61 -5.64 6.60 -1.87
C ALA A 61 -5.44 5.39 -2.78
N ALA A 62 -4.77 4.34 -2.30
CA ALA A 62 -4.54 3.11 -3.05
C ALA A 62 -5.85 2.38 -3.34
N ARG A 63 -6.76 2.34 -2.36
CA ARG A 63 -8.11 1.79 -2.54
C ARG A 63 -8.90 2.55 -3.59
N ILE A 64 -8.83 3.89 -3.59
CA ILE A 64 -9.51 4.73 -4.59
C ILE A 64 -8.96 4.44 -5.98
N ALA A 65 -7.63 4.45 -6.17
CA ALA A 65 -7.00 4.14 -7.44
C ALA A 65 -7.36 2.73 -7.93
N PHE A 66 -7.37 1.74 -7.04
CA PHE A 66 -7.77 0.38 -7.36
C PHE A 66 -9.24 0.27 -7.76
N GLN A 67 -10.15 0.98 -7.08
CA GLN A 67 -11.57 1.01 -7.42
C GLN A 67 -11.82 1.72 -8.76
N ASP A 68 -11.16 2.84 -9.01
CA ASP A 68 -11.23 3.56 -10.29
C ASP A 68 -10.74 2.67 -11.44
N TRP A 69 -9.61 1.97 -11.26
CA TRP A 69 -9.11 0.99 -12.22
C TRP A 69 -10.12 -0.15 -12.47
N LEU A 70 -10.74 -0.71 -11.42
CA LEU A 70 -11.76 -1.75 -11.56
C LEU A 70 -12.98 -1.28 -12.37
N GLN A 71 -13.34 0.01 -12.29
CA GLN A 71 -14.45 0.56 -13.06
C GLN A 71 -14.09 0.81 -14.53
N ARG A 72 -12.84 1.17 -14.80
CA ARG A 72 -12.38 1.49 -16.16
C ARG A 72 -11.89 0.29 -16.94
N GLY A 73 -11.41 -0.77 -16.26
CA GLY A 73 -10.81 -1.94 -16.89
C GLY A 73 -9.50 -1.63 -17.62
N GLU A 74 -8.70 -0.72 -17.06
CA GLU A 74 -7.47 -0.20 -17.68
C GLU A 74 -6.26 -1.16 -17.55
N ASN A 75 -5.09 -0.76 -18.05
CA ASN A 75 -3.88 -1.59 -18.03
C ASN A 75 -3.38 -1.84 -16.60
N CYS A 76 -3.15 -3.12 -16.27
CA CYS A 76 -2.55 -3.61 -15.04
C CYS A 76 -1.21 -2.93 -14.68
N GLU A 77 -0.38 -2.62 -15.67
CA GLU A 77 0.94 -1.99 -15.53
C GLU A 77 0.83 -0.54 -15.05
N GLU A 78 -0.22 0.18 -15.46
CA GLU A 78 -0.46 1.54 -14.99
C GLU A 78 -0.91 1.51 -13.53
N LEU A 79 -1.81 0.58 -13.19
CA LEU A 79 -2.27 0.41 -11.81
C LEU A 79 -1.12 0.07 -10.86
N VAL A 80 -0.27 -0.92 -11.20
CA VAL A 80 0.85 -1.28 -10.31
C VAL A 80 1.83 -0.12 -10.11
N THR A 81 2.06 0.69 -11.16
CA THR A 81 2.90 1.88 -11.08
C THR A 81 2.29 2.94 -10.16
N GLN A 82 0.99 3.21 -10.31
CA GLN A 82 0.27 4.14 -9.44
C GLN A 82 0.25 3.67 -7.99
N LEU A 83 -0.06 2.39 -7.75
CA LEU A 83 -0.07 1.81 -6.41
C LEU A 83 1.30 1.88 -5.75
N ARG A 84 2.37 1.56 -6.49
CA ARG A 84 3.75 1.64 -5.97
C ARG A 84 4.09 3.05 -5.53
N TRP A 85 3.65 4.06 -6.29
CA TRP A 85 3.85 5.46 -5.91
C TRP A 85 2.99 5.86 -4.71
N ILE A 86 1.70 5.51 -4.69
CA ILE A 86 0.77 5.88 -3.60
C ILE A 86 1.17 5.25 -2.27
N LEU A 87 1.58 3.98 -2.31
CA LEU A 87 1.95 3.21 -1.13
C LEU A 87 3.36 3.52 -0.63
N ASP A 88 4.14 4.34 -1.34
CA ASP A 88 5.46 4.79 -0.91
C ASP A 88 5.33 6.06 -0.05
N PRO A 89 5.54 5.99 1.28
CA PRO A 89 5.41 7.14 2.16
C PRO A 89 6.62 8.09 2.07
N SER A 90 7.72 7.65 1.46
CA SER A 90 8.88 8.51 1.20
C SER A 90 8.54 9.67 0.25
N LYS A 91 7.48 9.57 -0.57
CA LYS A 91 6.97 10.69 -1.39
C LYS A 91 6.54 11.90 -0.57
N ASP A 92 6.07 11.68 0.66
CA ASP A 92 5.62 12.73 1.58
C ASP A 92 6.74 13.18 2.54
N GLY A 93 7.99 12.76 2.27
CA GLY A 93 9.15 13.08 3.11
C GLY A 93 9.25 12.22 4.38
N ILE A 94 8.46 11.16 4.47
CA ILE A 94 8.36 10.32 5.66
C ILE A 94 9.33 9.16 5.54
N THR A 95 10.37 9.19 6.37
CA THR A 95 11.43 8.17 6.43
C THR A 95 11.21 7.17 7.56
N ASP A 96 9.99 7.10 8.09
CA ASP A 96 9.67 6.21 9.20
C ASP A 96 9.92 4.74 8.79
N PRO A 97 10.76 3.99 9.52
CA PRO A 97 11.13 2.63 9.15
C PRO A 97 9.96 1.64 9.28
N GLU A 98 8.94 1.94 10.08
CA GLU A 98 7.75 1.09 10.17
C GLU A 98 6.86 1.20 8.91
N LEU A 99 6.96 2.33 8.20
CA LEU A 99 6.23 2.60 6.96
C LEU A 99 7.04 2.32 5.69
N ASN A 100 8.37 2.25 5.79
CA ASN A 100 9.30 2.11 4.67
C ASN A 100 9.99 0.73 4.66
N VAL A 101 9.22 -0.35 4.76
CA VAL A 101 9.76 -1.73 4.81
C VAL A 101 10.54 -2.11 3.53
N TYR A 102 10.19 -1.49 2.39
CA TYR A 102 10.80 -1.75 1.08
C TYR A 102 11.57 -0.53 0.52
N ALA A 103 11.73 0.55 1.28
CA ALA A 103 12.58 1.65 0.83
C ALA A 103 14.03 1.13 0.73
N PRO A 104 14.75 1.38 -0.37
CA PRO A 104 16.16 1.06 -0.43
C PRO A 104 16.83 1.80 0.74
N GLN A 105 17.43 1.04 1.65
CA GLN A 105 18.27 1.58 2.71
C GLN A 105 19.33 2.42 2.01
N ARG A 106 19.18 3.76 2.01
CA ARG A 106 20.23 4.63 1.48
C ARG A 106 21.46 4.38 2.36
N PRO A 107 22.56 3.85 1.82
CA PRO A 107 23.80 3.86 2.58
C PRO A 107 24.21 5.32 2.78
N GLU A 108 24.48 5.70 4.03
CA GLU A 108 25.08 6.98 4.39
C GLU A 108 26.44 7.18 3.71
#